data_AF-A0A178U886-F1
#
_entry.id   AF-A0A178U886-F1
#
_cell.length_a   1.000
_cell.length_b   1.000
_cell.length_c   1.000
_cell.angle_alpha   90.00
_cell.angle_beta   90.00
_cell.angle_gamma   90.00
#
_symmetry.space_group_name_H-M   'P 1'
#
loop_
_entity.id
_entity.type
_entity.pdbx_description
1 polymer ?
#
loop_
_entity_poly.entity_id
_entity_poly.type
_entity_poly.pdbx_seq_one_letter_code
_entity_poly.pdbx_strand_id
1 'polypeptide(L)'
;MRNISDLPNDLLVKILSLIPIKVAASTSLLSKRWGSVWKLIPTLDYDGTYSAAALEFFGKFHTLVALRFMKLTIEDVHSTTCFRSVKNLSLLDVKFSSDKTVERLLSCFPILETLVVHRWGADNVKTFAICVPSLQSLNIRYTVGGYHNPKTDHGFVINAPSLKHFDHFSEFCSLVNMPEQLDAEIHLRHIDSEKLLESLTSSKKLSLCLKPQTGSYPGGDFDQLVCLELCVMCSLDWLNLILRRSPKLRSLKLYQSRERNWSCRNSKHVRTKWEQPNSVPECLLVSLETVKWILYKGTQEEKDVVKYLLKNGNFIKTMSIRFSSVVTLEERIHIPMEFEFMGRINSSRCQLSFSKL
;
A
#
# COMPACT_ATOMS: atom_id res chain seq x y z
N MET A 1 16.22 -6.44 43.97
CA MET A 1 17.03 -6.58 42.73
C MET A 1 18.26 -5.71 42.90
N ARG A 2 19.47 -6.28 42.83
CA ARG A 2 20.73 -5.50 42.94
C ARG A 2 21.47 -5.44 41.61
N ASN A 3 21.15 -6.32 40.66
CA ASN A 3 21.79 -6.36 39.35
C ASN A 3 20.75 -6.66 38.24
N ILE A 4 20.96 -6.10 37.04
CA ILE A 4 20.13 -6.39 35.86
C ILE A 4 20.14 -7.89 35.51
N SER A 5 21.22 -8.61 35.84
CA SER A 5 21.32 -10.06 35.67
C SER A 5 20.37 -10.87 36.56
N ASP A 6 19.73 -10.26 37.57
CA ASP A 6 18.74 -10.91 38.43
C ASP A 6 17.37 -11.01 37.75
N LEU A 7 17.16 -10.30 36.63
CA LEU A 7 15.88 -10.30 35.91
C LEU A 7 15.62 -11.65 35.22
N PRO A 8 14.36 -12.11 35.15
CA PRO A 8 13.92 -13.21 34.28
C PRO A 8 14.29 -13.02 32.80
N ASN A 9 14.48 -14.13 32.08
CA ASN A 9 14.94 -14.09 30.68
C ASN A 9 13.96 -13.34 29.76
N ASP A 10 12.66 -13.46 29.98
CA ASP A 10 11.60 -12.75 29.25
C ASP A 10 11.74 -11.23 29.36
N LEU A 11 12.04 -10.72 30.57
CA LEU A 11 12.30 -9.29 30.78
C LEU A 11 13.62 -8.86 30.13
N LEU A 12 14.67 -9.69 30.21
CA LEU A 12 15.94 -9.41 29.56
C LEU A 12 15.81 -9.39 28.03
N VAL A 13 15.10 -10.35 27.43
CA VAL A 13 14.81 -10.38 25.99
C VAL A 13 14.03 -9.14 25.59
N LYS A 14 13.04 -8.73 26.38
CA LYS A 14 12.28 -7.51 26.12
C LYS A 14 13.17 -6.26 26.16
N ILE A 15 14.07 -6.14 27.14
CA ILE A 15 15.04 -5.03 27.21
C ILE A 15 15.97 -5.06 25.99
N LEU A 16 16.55 -6.23 25.67
CA LEU A 16 17.48 -6.38 24.56
C LEU A 16 16.82 -6.16 23.18
N SER A 17 15.52 -6.43 23.05
CA SER A 17 14.77 -6.16 21.82
C SER A 17 14.59 -4.66 21.52
N LEU A 18 14.88 -3.79 22.49
CA LEU A 18 14.77 -2.33 22.35
C LEU A 18 16.10 -1.67 21.93
N ILE A 19 17.18 -2.44 21.80
CA ILE A 19 18.51 -1.93 21.43
C ILE A 19 19.03 -2.60 20.16
N PRO A 20 19.98 -1.99 19.42
CA PRO A 20 20.53 -2.58 18.21
C PRO A 20 21.15 -3.95 18.45
N ILE A 21 20.99 -4.89 17.51
CA ILE A 21 21.40 -6.28 17.74
C ILE A 21 22.89 -6.43 18.04
N LYS A 22 23.75 -5.59 17.47
CA LYS A 22 25.20 -5.61 17.76
C LYS A 22 25.47 -5.35 19.23
N VAL A 23 24.70 -4.44 19.84
CA VAL A 23 24.76 -4.12 21.27
C VAL A 23 24.13 -5.24 22.10
N ALA A 24 23.01 -5.80 21.64
CA ALA A 24 22.43 -6.96 22.32
C ALA A 24 23.37 -8.17 22.31
N ALA A 25 24.05 -8.44 21.19
CA ALA A 25 25.01 -9.51 21.04
C ALA A 25 26.28 -9.27 21.87
N SER A 26 26.73 -8.02 22.04
CA SER A 26 27.89 -7.71 22.89
C SER A 26 27.61 -7.97 24.37
N THR A 27 26.34 -8.01 24.80
CA THR A 27 26.00 -8.45 26.17
C THR A 27 26.42 -9.88 26.45
N SER A 28 26.68 -10.70 25.42
CA SER A 28 27.25 -12.04 25.59
C SER A 28 28.59 -12.05 26.34
N LEU A 29 29.31 -10.92 26.35
CA LEU A 29 30.55 -10.73 27.11
C LEU A 29 30.31 -10.59 28.62
N LEU A 30 29.09 -10.25 29.06
CA LEU A 30 28.75 -10.06 30.47
C LEU A 30 28.68 -11.38 31.23
N SER A 31 28.12 -12.43 30.62
CA SER A 31 28.15 -13.80 31.16
C SER A 31 27.66 -14.83 30.14
N LYS A 32 27.91 -16.12 30.42
CA LYS A 32 27.36 -17.25 29.65
C LYS A 32 25.84 -17.18 29.48
N ARG A 33 25.11 -16.69 30.49
CA ARG A 33 23.66 -16.53 30.43
C ARG A 33 23.26 -15.51 29.37
N TRP A 34 23.89 -14.34 29.38
CA TRP A 34 23.62 -13.29 28.38
C TRP A 34 23.90 -13.79 26.96
N GLY A 35 24.94 -14.61 26.78
CA GLY A 35 25.26 -15.28 25.51
C GLY A 35 24.15 -16.17 24.93
N SER A 36 23.27 -16.71 25.78
CA SER A 36 22.07 -17.46 25.36
C SER A 36 20.84 -16.56 25.25
N VAL A 37 20.68 -15.59 26.15
CA VAL A 37 19.49 -14.73 26.24
C VAL A 37 19.32 -13.85 24.99
N TRP A 38 20.38 -13.23 24.48
CA TRP A 38 20.25 -12.36 23.32
C TRP A 38 19.81 -13.12 22.05
N LYS A 39 20.11 -14.43 21.96
CA LYS A 39 19.69 -15.28 20.83
C LYS A 39 18.18 -15.54 20.81
N LEU A 40 17.49 -15.29 21.92
CA LEU A 40 16.04 -15.46 22.05
C LEU A 40 15.26 -14.23 21.54
N ILE A 41 15.95 -13.18 21.11
CA ILE A 41 15.29 -11.97 20.58
C ILE A 41 14.55 -12.33 19.28
N PRO A 42 13.25 -11.99 19.16
CA PRO A 42 12.43 -12.40 18.02
C PRO A 42 12.61 -11.53 16.78
N THR A 43 13.30 -10.39 16.91
CA THR A 43 13.46 -9.36 15.89
C THR A 43 14.93 -9.03 15.69
N LEU A 44 15.40 -9.08 14.45
CA LEU A 44 16.77 -8.76 14.08
C LEU A 44 16.81 -7.56 13.13
N ASP A 45 17.51 -6.51 13.53
CA ASP A 45 17.86 -5.39 12.67
C ASP A 45 19.31 -5.53 12.23
N TYR A 46 19.50 -5.74 10.93
CA TYR A 46 20.81 -5.87 10.31
C TYR A 46 21.13 -4.61 9.51
N ASP A 47 21.96 -3.76 10.10
CA ASP A 47 22.55 -2.58 9.47
C ASP A 47 24.05 -2.79 9.19
N GLY A 48 24.54 -2.29 8.05
CA GLY A 48 25.97 -2.31 7.70
C GLY A 48 26.34 -3.18 6.51
N THR A 49 27.61 -3.58 6.43
CA THR A 49 28.14 -4.37 5.31
C THR A 49 27.60 -5.79 5.35
N TYR A 50 27.08 -6.27 4.23
CA TYR A 50 26.62 -7.65 4.08
C TYR A 50 27.70 -8.65 4.47
N SER A 51 27.31 -9.67 5.23
CA SER A 51 28.16 -10.80 5.58
C SER A 51 27.35 -12.09 5.49
N ALA A 52 27.72 -12.95 4.55
CA ALA A 52 27.14 -14.28 4.41
C ALA A 52 27.23 -15.10 5.70
N ALA A 53 28.39 -15.07 6.36
CA ALA A 53 28.61 -15.75 7.63
C ALA A 53 27.66 -15.25 8.73
N ALA A 54 27.36 -13.95 8.75
CA ALA A 54 26.38 -13.40 9.68
C ALA A 54 24.97 -13.94 9.40
N LEU A 55 24.56 -14.03 8.13
CA LEU A 55 23.25 -14.59 7.77
C LEU A 55 23.13 -16.08 8.09
N GLU A 56 24.15 -16.86 7.79
CA GLU A 56 24.18 -18.28 8.17
C GLU A 56 24.10 -18.46 9.69
N PHE A 57 24.76 -17.58 10.44
CA PHE A 57 24.70 -17.58 11.89
C PHE A 57 23.28 -17.26 12.39
N PHE A 58 22.65 -16.21 11.88
CA PHE A 58 21.30 -15.82 12.28
C PHE A 58 20.21 -16.78 11.78
N GLY A 59 20.43 -17.47 10.66
CA GLY A 59 19.52 -18.49 10.12
C GLY A 59 19.32 -19.68 11.08
N LYS A 60 20.22 -19.88 12.04
CA LYS A 60 20.12 -20.93 13.08
C LYS A 60 19.19 -20.54 14.22
N PHE A 61 18.72 -19.29 14.30
CA PHE A 61 17.89 -18.83 15.41
C PHE A 61 16.42 -19.19 15.20
N HIS A 62 15.96 -20.23 15.91
CA HIS A 62 14.57 -20.70 15.84
C HIS A 62 13.55 -19.70 16.43
N THR A 63 13.99 -18.76 17.26
CA THR A 63 13.14 -17.71 17.84
C THR A 63 12.98 -16.49 16.93
N LEU A 64 13.78 -16.39 15.86
CA LEU A 64 13.78 -15.21 15.00
C LEU A 64 12.54 -15.22 14.10
N VAL A 65 11.60 -14.31 14.36
CA VAL A 65 10.32 -14.20 13.64
C VAL A 65 10.33 -13.04 12.65
N ALA A 66 11.12 -12.00 12.91
CA ALA A 66 11.22 -10.83 12.06
C ALA A 66 12.67 -10.45 11.76
N LEU A 67 12.97 -10.21 10.48
CA LEU A 67 14.27 -9.79 10.00
C LEU A 67 14.14 -8.48 9.22
N ARG A 68 14.94 -7.48 9.56
CA ARG A 68 14.98 -6.21 8.86
C ARG A 68 16.39 -5.94 8.39
N PHE A 69 16.52 -5.83 7.08
CA PHE A 69 17.72 -5.43 6.37
C PHE A 69 17.66 -3.94 6.11
N MET A 70 18.67 -3.19 6.56
CA MET A 70 18.67 -1.74 6.46
C MET A 70 19.99 -1.23 5.85
N LYS A 71 19.91 -0.42 4.79
CA LYS A 71 21.05 0.30 4.19
C LYS A 71 22.27 -0.58 3.90
N LEU A 72 22.06 -1.72 3.24
CA LEU A 72 23.12 -2.67 2.89
C LEU A 72 23.20 -2.90 1.38
N THR A 73 24.33 -3.44 0.94
CA THR A 73 24.53 -3.96 -0.42
C THR A 73 24.70 -5.47 -0.34
N ILE A 74 23.85 -6.22 -1.05
CA ILE A 74 23.92 -7.68 -1.16
C ILE A 74 24.50 -8.02 -2.54
N GLU A 75 25.72 -8.52 -2.54
CA GLU A 75 26.43 -8.90 -3.78
C GLU A 75 26.11 -10.34 -4.20
N ASP A 76 26.00 -11.26 -3.25
CA ASP A 76 25.56 -12.64 -3.50
C ASP A 76 24.97 -13.26 -2.23
N VAL A 77 24.15 -14.30 -2.37
CA VAL A 77 23.54 -15.05 -1.28
C VAL A 77 23.91 -16.53 -1.41
N HIS A 78 24.50 -17.11 -0.36
CA HIS A 78 24.81 -18.54 -0.32
C HIS A 78 23.54 -19.38 -0.12
N SER A 79 23.37 -20.41 -0.96
CA SER A 79 22.18 -21.26 -1.05
C SER A 79 21.88 -22.11 0.19
N THR A 80 22.78 -22.16 1.16
CA THR A 80 22.67 -22.93 2.42
C THR A 80 21.86 -22.22 3.50
N THR A 81 21.60 -20.92 3.36
CA THR A 81 20.93 -20.13 4.40
C THR A 81 19.42 -20.35 4.36
N CYS A 82 18.81 -20.76 5.48
CA CYS A 82 17.37 -20.96 5.59
C CYS A 82 16.83 -20.43 6.93
N PHE A 83 15.93 -19.46 6.86
CA PHE A 83 15.26 -18.86 8.00
C PHE A 83 13.91 -19.53 8.24
N ARG A 84 13.91 -20.64 9.00
CA ARG A 84 12.73 -21.50 9.19
C ARG A 84 11.62 -20.90 10.05
N SER A 85 11.92 -19.84 10.81
CA SER A 85 10.97 -19.20 11.74
C SER A 85 10.58 -17.78 11.32
N VAL A 86 11.27 -17.19 10.34
CA VAL A 86 11.05 -15.79 9.95
C VAL A 86 9.79 -15.69 9.11
N LYS A 87 8.82 -14.93 9.62
CA LYS A 87 7.54 -14.62 8.99
C LYS A 87 7.50 -13.21 8.44
N ASN A 88 8.32 -12.31 8.96
CA ASN A 88 8.33 -10.89 8.57
C ASN A 88 9.71 -10.49 8.06
N LEU A 89 9.79 -10.06 6.80
CA LEU A 89 11.02 -9.56 6.19
C LEU A 89 10.82 -8.09 5.80
N SER A 90 11.76 -7.23 6.18
CA SER A 90 11.82 -5.85 5.69
C SER A 90 13.15 -5.60 4.98
N LEU A 91 13.07 -5.13 3.74
CA LEU A 91 14.20 -4.73 2.91
C LEU A 91 14.13 -3.20 2.78
N LEU A 92 14.89 -2.49 3.60
CA LEU A 92 14.89 -1.03 3.67
C LEU A 92 16.18 -0.46 3.10
N ASP A 93 16.11 0.19 1.94
CA ASP A 93 17.24 0.79 1.23
C ASP A 93 18.35 -0.24 0.93
N VAL A 94 17.94 -1.45 0.55
CA VAL A 94 18.84 -2.55 0.20
C VAL A 94 19.20 -2.48 -1.27
N LYS A 95 20.50 -2.51 -1.58
CA LYS A 95 21.02 -2.59 -2.94
C LYS A 95 21.33 -4.04 -3.29
N PHE A 96 20.92 -4.45 -4.48
CA PHE A 96 21.17 -5.80 -5.02
C PHE A 96 22.06 -5.73 -6.26
N SER A 97 22.95 -6.71 -6.40
CA SER A 97 23.85 -6.83 -7.55
C SER A 97 23.16 -7.32 -8.82
N SER A 98 22.06 -8.09 -8.71
CA SER A 98 21.32 -8.65 -9.84
C SER A 98 19.92 -9.14 -9.43
N ASP A 99 19.04 -9.36 -10.41
CA ASP A 99 17.70 -9.95 -10.24
C ASP A 99 17.79 -11.33 -9.54
N LYS A 100 18.79 -12.15 -9.90
CA LYS A 100 19.04 -13.47 -9.30
C LYS A 100 19.35 -13.39 -7.80
N THR A 101 19.98 -12.31 -7.36
CA THR A 101 20.34 -12.11 -5.94
C THR A 101 19.08 -11.90 -5.10
N VAL A 102 18.05 -11.24 -5.65
CA VAL A 102 16.75 -11.06 -5.01
C VAL A 102 16.04 -12.41 -4.87
N GLU A 103 15.99 -13.21 -5.94
CA GLU A 103 15.37 -14.54 -5.92
C GLU A 103 16.04 -15.47 -4.90
N ARG A 104 17.37 -15.50 -4.89
CA ARG A 104 18.14 -16.29 -3.92
C ARG A 104 17.84 -15.85 -2.50
N LEU A 105 17.83 -14.53 -2.22
CA LEU A 105 17.52 -14.01 -0.89
C LEU A 105 16.12 -14.45 -0.44
N LEU A 106 15.10 -14.24 -1.28
CA LEU A 106 13.71 -14.56 -0.92
C LEU A 106 13.50 -16.07 -0.72
N SER A 107 14.23 -16.93 -1.45
CA SER A 107 14.16 -18.38 -1.25
C SER A 107 14.69 -18.85 0.11
N CYS A 108 15.46 -18.03 0.83
CA CYS A 108 15.88 -18.30 2.21
C CYS A 108 14.71 -18.26 3.22
N PHE A 109 13.53 -17.76 2.84
CA PHE A 109 12.39 -17.52 3.74
C PHE A 109 11.15 -18.35 3.35
N PRO A 110 11.10 -19.66 3.65
CA PRO A 110 10.06 -20.56 3.15
C PRO A 110 8.64 -20.28 3.70
N ILE A 111 8.54 -19.71 4.91
CA ILE A 111 7.27 -19.44 5.60
C ILE A 111 6.95 -17.95 5.70
N LEU A 112 7.48 -17.14 4.79
CA LEU A 112 7.35 -15.69 4.83
C LEU A 112 5.88 -15.25 4.64
N GLU A 113 5.33 -14.56 5.63
CA GLU A 113 3.94 -14.07 5.65
C GLU A 113 3.86 -12.58 5.28
N THR A 114 4.86 -11.78 5.65
CA THR A 114 4.92 -10.33 5.41
C THR A 114 6.23 -9.91 4.78
N LEU A 115 6.16 -9.15 3.69
CA LEU A 115 7.31 -8.56 3.02
C LEU A 115 7.13 -7.05 2.87
N VAL A 116 8.10 -6.29 3.35
CA VAL A 116 8.21 -4.84 3.15
C VAL A 116 9.44 -4.56 2.30
N VAL A 117 9.28 -3.82 1.21
CA VAL A 117 10.35 -3.44 0.29
C VAL A 117 10.35 -1.93 0.14
N HIS A 118 11.39 -1.27 0.63
CA HIS A 118 11.69 0.12 0.33
C HIS A 118 12.94 0.17 -0.54
N ARG A 119 12.77 0.50 -1.82
CA ARG A 119 13.85 0.54 -2.80
C ARG A 119 14.12 1.96 -3.29
N TRP A 120 15.40 2.20 -3.54
CA TRP A 120 15.92 3.39 -4.20
C TRP A 120 16.45 2.99 -5.57
N GLY A 121 16.09 3.72 -6.61
CA GLY A 121 16.39 3.40 -8.03
C GLY A 121 17.84 3.50 -8.48
N ALA A 122 18.80 3.04 -7.68
CA ALA A 122 20.23 3.10 -7.95
C ALA A 122 20.96 1.76 -7.74
N ASP A 123 20.24 0.64 -7.89
CA ASP A 123 20.82 -0.71 -7.87
C ASP A 123 20.78 -1.35 -9.28
N ASN A 124 21.33 -2.57 -9.41
CA ASN A 124 21.45 -3.27 -10.69
C ASN A 124 20.25 -4.19 -10.98
N VAL A 125 19.13 -4.03 -10.28
CA VAL A 125 17.96 -4.90 -10.42
C VAL A 125 16.94 -4.28 -11.35
N LYS A 126 16.72 -4.94 -12.49
CA LYS A 126 15.69 -4.60 -13.46
C LYS A 126 14.35 -5.17 -13.01
N THR A 127 14.26 -6.49 -12.85
CA THR A 127 13.02 -7.14 -12.43
C THR A 127 13.14 -7.64 -11.00
N PHE A 128 12.33 -7.09 -10.09
CA PHE A 128 12.23 -7.56 -8.72
C PHE A 128 11.13 -8.61 -8.63
N ALA A 129 11.53 -9.89 -8.76
CA ALA A 129 10.62 -11.02 -8.70
C ALA A 129 10.32 -11.44 -7.25
N ILE A 130 9.05 -11.48 -6.89
CA ILE A 130 8.52 -11.90 -5.59
C ILE A 130 7.72 -13.18 -5.81
N CYS A 131 8.42 -14.32 -5.75
CA CYS A 131 7.83 -15.65 -5.90
C CYS A 131 7.75 -16.33 -4.52
N VAL A 132 6.78 -15.90 -3.70
CA VAL A 132 6.64 -16.34 -2.30
C VAL A 132 5.21 -16.85 -2.07
N PRO A 133 4.97 -18.17 -2.13
CA PRO A 133 3.62 -18.75 -2.04
C PRO A 133 2.91 -18.51 -0.70
N SER A 134 3.67 -18.39 0.40
CA SER A 134 3.17 -18.18 1.76
C SER A 134 2.84 -16.71 2.08
N LEU A 135 3.18 -15.78 1.18
CA LEU A 135 3.08 -14.34 1.44
C LEU A 135 1.62 -13.88 1.52
N GLN A 136 1.26 -13.23 2.62
CA GLN A 136 -0.08 -12.71 2.89
C GLN A 136 -0.15 -11.19 2.81
N SER A 137 0.95 -10.50 3.12
CA SER A 137 1.01 -9.03 3.11
C SER A 137 2.27 -8.54 2.40
N LEU A 138 2.10 -7.66 1.41
CA LEU A 138 3.18 -7.08 0.63
C LEU A 138 3.08 -5.56 0.63
N ASN A 139 4.13 -4.89 1.10
CA ASN A 139 4.29 -3.44 1.01
C ASN A 139 5.50 -3.10 0.15
N ILE A 140 5.30 -2.37 -0.93
CA ILE A 140 6.35 -1.91 -1.82
C ILE A 140 6.34 -0.39 -1.87
N ARG A 141 7.50 0.20 -1.63
CA ARG A 141 7.78 1.61 -1.82
C ARG A 141 9.00 1.75 -2.70
N TYR A 142 8.84 2.43 -3.82
CA TYR A 142 9.94 2.73 -4.72
C TYR A 142 10.08 4.24 -4.86
N THR A 143 11.25 4.76 -4.51
CA THR A 143 11.58 6.18 -4.61
C THR A 143 12.75 6.37 -5.59
N VAL A 144 12.64 7.38 -6.46
CA VAL A 144 13.75 7.78 -7.34
C VAL A 144 14.36 9.05 -6.76
N GLY A 145 15.65 9.00 -6.44
CA GLY A 145 16.42 10.19 -6.09
C GLY A 145 17.06 10.82 -7.32
N GLY A 146 16.85 12.12 -7.51
CA GLY A 146 17.58 12.95 -8.48
C GLY A 146 17.05 12.95 -9.92
N TYR A 147 17.72 13.70 -10.80
CA TYR A 147 17.41 13.90 -12.24
C TYR A 147 17.63 12.65 -13.12
N HIS A 148 17.47 11.45 -12.56
CA HIS A 148 17.51 10.23 -13.35
C HIS A 148 16.23 10.12 -14.16
N ASN A 149 16.39 10.26 -15.48
CA ASN A 149 15.33 10.05 -16.44
C ASN A 149 14.84 8.59 -16.31
N PRO A 150 13.53 8.33 -16.08
CA PRO A 150 12.99 6.99 -15.99
C PRO A 150 12.95 6.35 -17.37
N LYS A 151 14.13 6.04 -17.92
CA LYS A 151 14.27 5.20 -19.09
C LYS A 151 14.15 3.76 -18.61
N THR A 152 12.90 3.28 -18.61
CA THR A 152 12.48 1.94 -19.04
C THR A 152 13.39 0.78 -18.60
N ASP A 153 12.96 0.02 -17.58
CA ASP A 153 13.15 -1.45 -17.43
C ASP A 153 12.93 -1.94 -15.99
N HIS A 154 12.75 -1.04 -15.00
CA HIS A 154 12.52 -1.48 -13.63
C HIS A 154 11.06 -1.91 -13.41
N GLY A 155 10.85 -3.15 -12.97
CA GLY A 155 9.54 -3.75 -12.77
C GLY A 155 9.46 -4.66 -11.54
N PHE A 156 8.24 -4.86 -11.04
CA PHE A 156 7.93 -5.88 -10.04
C PHE A 156 7.13 -7.02 -10.68
N VAL A 157 7.55 -8.26 -10.44
CA VAL A 157 6.80 -9.47 -10.79
C VAL A 157 6.36 -10.10 -9.49
N ILE A 158 5.06 -10.26 -9.28
CA ILE A 158 4.52 -10.80 -8.04
C ILE A 158 3.79 -12.11 -8.34
N ASN A 159 4.33 -13.20 -7.79
CA ASN A 159 3.69 -14.50 -7.76
C ASN A 159 3.53 -14.92 -6.29
N ALA A 160 2.42 -14.47 -5.71
CA ALA A 160 2.07 -14.68 -4.31
C ALA A 160 0.57 -15.06 -4.20
N PRO A 161 0.20 -16.33 -4.45
CA PRO A 161 -1.21 -16.78 -4.47
C PRO A 161 -1.95 -16.61 -3.14
N SER A 162 -1.25 -16.57 -2.01
CA SER A 162 -1.88 -16.39 -0.68
C SER A 162 -2.05 -14.92 -0.26
N LEU A 163 -1.77 -13.98 -1.17
CA LEU A 163 -1.71 -12.56 -0.85
C LEU A 163 -3.10 -12.01 -0.54
N LYS A 164 -3.23 -11.37 0.61
CA LYS A 164 -4.48 -10.76 1.13
C LYS A 164 -4.42 -9.24 1.15
N HIS A 165 -3.22 -8.69 1.32
CA HIS A 165 -2.99 -7.26 1.38
C HIS A 165 -1.82 -6.88 0.49
N PHE A 166 -2.05 -5.96 -0.43
CA PHE A 166 -1.02 -5.42 -1.31
C PHE A 166 -1.06 -3.91 -1.25
N ASP A 167 0.06 -3.28 -0.88
CA ASP A 167 0.23 -1.84 -0.92
C ASP A 167 1.47 -1.50 -1.72
N HIS A 168 1.28 -0.80 -2.83
CA HIS A 168 2.34 -0.37 -3.71
C HIS A 168 2.30 1.14 -3.90
N PHE A 169 3.43 1.77 -3.60
CA PHE A 169 3.72 3.16 -3.84
C PHE A 169 4.95 3.27 -4.74
N SER A 170 4.76 3.72 -5.98
CA SER A 170 5.86 3.93 -6.92
C SER A 170 5.43 4.89 -8.00
N GLU A 171 6.36 5.72 -8.47
CA GLU A 171 6.14 6.68 -9.56
C GLU A 171 6.62 6.23 -10.94
N PHE A 172 7.48 5.20 -10.97
CA PHE A 172 8.30 4.90 -12.15
C PHE A 172 8.44 3.40 -12.42
N CYS A 173 7.70 2.55 -11.70
CA CYS A 173 7.84 1.10 -11.82
C CYS A 173 6.54 0.48 -12.31
N SER A 174 6.64 -0.28 -13.39
CA SER A 174 5.55 -1.10 -13.90
C SER A 174 5.44 -2.36 -13.05
N LEU A 175 4.24 -2.67 -12.56
CA LEU A 175 3.94 -4.03 -12.12
C LEU A 175 3.76 -4.86 -13.39
N VAL A 176 4.67 -5.80 -13.59
CA VAL A 176 4.82 -6.54 -14.85
C VAL A 176 3.87 -7.73 -14.88
N ASN A 177 3.63 -8.37 -13.74
CA ASN A 177 2.72 -9.50 -13.63
C ASN A 177 2.18 -9.66 -12.21
N MET A 178 0.91 -10.03 -12.09
CA MET A 178 0.16 -10.34 -10.87
C MET A 178 -0.71 -11.57 -11.16
N PRO A 179 -1.00 -12.44 -10.18
CA PRO A 179 -1.87 -13.59 -10.42
C PRO A 179 -3.27 -13.14 -10.86
N GLU A 180 -3.82 -13.79 -11.90
CA GLU A 180 -5.10 -13.43 -12.54
C GLU A 180 -6.29 -13.45 -11.55
N GLN A 181 -6.22 -14.29 -10.53
CA GLN A 181 -7.19 -14.36 -9.44
C GLN A 181 -6.54 -13.94 -8.14
N LEU A 182 -6.90 -12.75 -7.64
CA LEU A 182 -6.40 -12.23 -6.38
C LEU A 182 -7.53 -11.62 -5.54
N ASP A 183 -7.94 -12.34 -4.49
CA ASP A 183 -8.88 -11.86 -3.48
C ASP A 183 -8.15 -11.03 -2.41
N ALA A 184 -7.44 -9.99 -2.84
CA ALA A 184 -6.67 -9.10 -1.98
C ALA A 184 -7.29 -7.71 -1.88
N GLU A 185 -6.99 -7.05 -0.77
CA GLU A 185 -7.13 -5.62 -0.62
C GLU A 185 -5.89 -4.93 -1.22
N ILE A 186 -6.10 -4.22 -2.33
CA ILE A 186 -5.02 -3.65 -3.12
C ILE A 186 -5.03 -2.13 -3.00
N HIS A 187 -3.90 -1.55 -2.62
CA HIS A 187 -3.66 -0.12 -2.57
C HIS A 187 -2.56 0.25 -3.56
N LEU A 188 -2.92 0.98 -4.61
CA LEU A 188 -2.00 1.43 -5.66
C LEU A 188 -1.86 2.95 -5.64
N ARG A 189 -0.62 3.43 -5.47
CA ARG A 189 -0.31 4.86 -5.42
C ARG A 189 0.79 5.21 -6.42
N HIS A 190 0.49 6.21 -7.25
CA HIS A 190 1.37 6.87 -8.22
C HIS A 190 1.85 6.03 -9.43
N ILE A 191 1.19 4.91 -9.75
CA ILE A 191 1.64 3.93 -10.74
C ILE A 191 1.22 4.28 -12.19
N ASP A 192 2.02 3.84 -13.18
CA ASP A 192 1.72 3.86 -14.61
C ASP A 192 0.89 2.61 -15.04
N SER A 193 -0.24 2.82 -15.70
CA SER A 193 -1.45 2.00 -15.46
C SER A 193 -1.84 0.97 -16.53
N GLU A 194 -1.07 0.74 -17.59
CA GLU A 194 -1.61 -0.09 -18.70
C GLU A 194 -1.68 -1.60 -18.40
N LYS A 195 -0.67 -2.19 -17.73
CA LYS A 195 -0.59 -3.65 -17.52
C LYS A 195 -1.24 -4.16 -16.23
N LEU A 196 -1.72 -3.26 -15.39
CA LEU A 196 -2.21 -3.62 -14.05
C LEU A 196 -3.69 -3.96 -14.03
N LEU A 197 -4.49 -3.30 -14.85
CA LEU A 197 -5.94 -3.26 -14.66
C LEU A 197 -6.60 -4.62 -14.88
N GLU A 198 -6.11 -5.43 -15.82
CA GLU A 198 -6.59 -6.80 -16.04
C GLU A 198 -6.45 -7.63 -14.75
N SER A 199 -5.32 -7.50 -14.05
CA SER A 199 -5.07 -8.21 -12.78
C SER A 199 -5.88 -7.69 -11.58
N LEU A 200 -6.49 -6.50 -11.68
CA LEU A 200 -7.28 -5.91 -10.60
C LEU A 200 -8.77 -6.29 -10.67
N THR A 201 -9.23 -6.83 -11.80
CA THR A 201 -10.65 -7.16 -12.04
C THR A 201 -11.23 -8.16 -11.03
N SER A 202 -10.39 -9.05 -10.48
CA SER A 202 -10.79 -10.06 -9.50
C SER A 202 -10.86 -9.55 -8.04
N SER A 203 -10.42 -8.32 -7.77
CA SER A 203 -10.32 -7.78 -6.41
C SER A 203 -11.66 -7.32 -5.83
N LYS A 204 -11.93 -7.68 -4.56
CA LYS A 204 -13.12 -7.21 -3.83
C LYS A 204 -12.96 -5.82 -3.23
N LYS A 205 -11.73 -5.41 -2.91
CA LYS A 205 -11.41 -4.12 -2.32
C LYS A 205 -10.21 -3.50 -3.03
N LEU A 206 -10.41 -2.30 -3.55
CA LEU A 206 -9.41 -1.60 -4.34
C LEU A 206 -9.28 -0.16 -3.88
N SER A 207 -8.05 0.32 -3.71
CA SER A 207 -7.72 1.70 -3.42
C SER A 207 -6.76 2.23 -4.47
N LEU A 208 -7.16 3.25 -5.22
CA LEU A 208 -6.42 3.76 -6.36
C LEU A 208 -6.05 5.23 -6.20
N CYS A 209 -4.81 5.53 -6.56
CA CYS A 209 -4.27 6.87 -6.70
C CYS A 209 -3.37 6.91 -7.94
N LEU A 210 -4.00 6.87 -9.12
CA LEU A 210 -3.34 6.73 -10.43
C LEU A 210 -3.39 8.04 -11.23
N LYS A 211 -2.39 8.27 -12.08
CA LYS A 211 -2.45 9.32 -13.12
C LYS A 211 -3.07 8.70 -14.38
N PRO A 212 -4.12 9.30 -14.98
CA PRO A 212 -4.64 8.81 -16.24
C PRO A 212 -3.62 9.10 -17.35
N GLN A 213 -3.29 8.08 -18.15
CA GLN A 213 -2.60 8.27 -19.42
C GLN A 213 -3.63 8.47 -20.54
N THR A 214 -3.26 9.26 -21.54
CA THR A 214 -4.10 9.49 -22.72
C THR A 214 -4.10 8.25 -23.60
N GLY A 215 -5.24 7.55 -23.71
CA GLY A 215 -5.57 6.82 -24.94
C GLY A 215 -5.83 5.32 -24.85
N SER A 216 -5.67 4.65 -23.71
CA SER A 216 -6.05 3.24 -23.59
C SER A 216 -6.62 2.92 -22.20
N TYR A 217 -7.92 2.67 -22.14
CA TYR A 217 -8.54 2.02 -20.98
C TYR A 217 -8.66 0.53 -21.32
N PRO A 218 -7.94 -0.37 -20.62
CA PRO A 218 -7.96 -1.78 -20.93
C PRO A 218 -9.33 -2.44 -20.61
N GLY A 219 -9.54 -3.62 -21.20
CA GLY A 219 -10.73 -4.46 -21.01
C GLY A 219 -10.84 -5.07 -19.61
N GLY A 220 -11.96 -5.75 -19.34
CA GLY A 220 -12.25 -6.41 -18.05
C GLY A 220 -13.13 -5.64 -17.05
N ASP A 221 -14.25 -6.24 -16.64
CA ASP A 221 -15.19 -5.65 -15.69
C ASP A 221 -14.83 -6.04 -14.25
N PHE A 222 -15.09 -5.13 -13.30
CA PHE A 222 -14.82 -5.30 -11.87
C PHE A 222 -16.02 -5.98 -11.18
N ASP A 223 -16.40 -7.17 -11.66
CA ASP A 223 -17.62 -7.87 -11.24
C ASP A 223 -17.63 -8.33 -9.78
N GLN A 224 -16.46 -8.36 -9.14
CA GLN A 224 -16.30 -8.75 -7.72
C GLN A 224 -16.07 -7.55 -6.80
N LEU A 225 -15.90 -6.33 -7.36
CA LEU A 225 -15.53 -5.16 -6.57
C LEU A 225 -16.70 -4.70 -5.68
N VAL A 226 -16.46 -4.73 -4.36
CA VAL A 226 -17.44 -4.33 -3.34
C VAL A 226 -17.06 -2.98 -2.71
N CYS A 227 -15.77 -2.70 -2.58
CA CYS A 227 -15.27 -1.45 -1.99
C CYS A 227 -14.22 -0.80 -2.88
N LEU A 228 -14.43 0.47 -3.22
CA LEU A 228 -13.50 1.30 -3.96
C LEU A 228 -13.07 2.50 -3.12
N GLU A 229 -11.77 2.69 -2.94
CA GLU A 229 -11.18 3.96 -2.52
C GLU A 229 -10.50 4.63 -3.71
N LEU A 230 -10.73 5.92 -3.93
CA LEU A 230 -10.18 6.66 -5.07
C LEU A 230 -9.63 8.01 -4.66
N CYS A 231 -8.39 8.28 -5.04
CA CYS A 231 -7.75 9.57 -4.87
C CYS A 231 -8.23 10.55 -5.94
N VAL A 232 -9.03 11.54 -5.53
CA VAL A 232 -9.61 12.55 -6.45
C VAL A 232 -8.60 13.64 -6.85
N MET A 233 -7.40 13.66 -6.27
CA MET A 233 -6.36 14.64 -6.63
C MET A 233 -5.64 14.32 -7.96
N CYS A 234 -5.70 13.06 -8.42
CA CYS A 234 -4.89 12.61 -9.55
C CYS A 234 -5.72 12.55 -10.85
N SER A 235 -6.98 12.11 -10.78
CA SER A 235 -8.02 12.35 -11.80
C SER A 235 -9.38 11.85 -11.33
N LEU A 236 -10.45 12.52 -11.78
CA LEU A 236 -11.84 12.06 -11.64
C LEU A 236 -12.29 11.16 -12.80
N ASP A 237 -11.50 11.00 -13.87
CA ASP A 237 -11.82 10.13 -15.01
C ASP A 237 -11.96 8.66 -14.56
N TRP A 238 -11.11 8.24 -13.61
CA TRP A 238 -11.17 6.92 -12.98
C TRP A 238 -12.48 6.64 -12.27
N LEU A 239 -13.12 7.68 -11.71
CA LEU A 239 -14.41 7.53 -11.04
C LEU A 239 -15.47 7.07 -12.04
N ASN A 240 -15.57 7.76 -13.18
CA ASN A 240 -16.55 7.46 -14.21
C ASN A 240 -16.30 6.08 -14.83
N LEU A 241 -15.04 5.72 -15.08
CA LEU A 241 -14.68 4.43 -15.65
C LEU A 241 -15.04 3.27 -14.72
N ILE A 242 -14.61 3.34 -13.45
CA ILE A 242 -14.77 2.20 -12.52
C ILE A 242 -16.23 2.03 -12.13
N LEU A 243 -16.98 3.12 -11.89
CA LEU A 243 -18.40 3.02 -11.55
C LEU A 243 -19.19 2.28 -12.64
N ARG A 244 -18.93 2.57 -13.92
CA ARG A 244 -19.61 1.90 -15.05
C ARG A 244 -19.34 0.40 -15.13
N ARG A 245 -18.23 -0.06 -14.54
CA ARG A 245 -17.72 -1.43 -14.68
C ARG A 245 -17.77 -2.22 -13.37
N SER A 246 -18.43 -1.70 -12.34
CA SER A 246 -18.44 -2.31 -10.99
C SER A 246 -19.87 -2.53 -10.49
N PRO A 247 -20.67 -3.42 -11.09
CA PRO A 247 -22.10 -3.54 -10.81
C PRO A 247 -22.40 -3.90 -9.34
N LYS A 248 -21.48 -4.56 -8.64
CA LYS A 248 -21.63 -4.97 -7.23
C LYS A 248 -21.07 -3.98 -6.20
N LEU A 249 -20.63 -2.80 -6.62
CA LEU A 249 -19.99 -1.83 -5.73
C LEU A 249 -20.95 -1.33 -4.63
N ARG A 250 -20.57 -1.52 -3.36
CA ARG A 250 -21.38 -1.12 -2.19
C ARG A 250 -20.82 0.05 -1.41
N SER A 251 -19.50 0.24 -1.45
CA SER A 251 -18.79 1.27 -0.71
C SER A 251 -17.86 2.06 -1.62
N LEU A 252 -18.05 3.37 -1.67
CA LEU A 252 -17.20 4.30 -2.40
C LEU A 252 -16.56 5.29 -1.43
N LYS A 253 -15.23 5.35 -1.40
CA LYS A 253 -14.47 6.31 -0.61
C LYS A 253 -13.62 7.20 -1.50
N LEU A 254 -13.92 8.48 -1.53
CA LEU A 254 -13.17 9.50 -2.24
C LEU A 254 -12.24 10.19 -1.24
N TYR A 255 -10.97 10.35 -1.60
CA TYR A 255 -10.00 11.00 -0.70
C TYR A 255 -8.99 11.85 -1.45
N GLN A 256 -8.30 12.72 -0.72
CA GLN A 256 -7.15 13.46 -1.23
C GLN A 256 -5.88 12.98 -0.54
N SER A 257 -4.83 12.64 -1.30
CA SER A 257 -3.54 12.28 -0.71
C SER A 257 -2.89 13.49 -0.04
N ARG A 258 -2.41 13.31 1.20
CA ARG A 258 -1.80 14.35 2.05
C ARG A 258 -0.27 14.33 2.02
N GLU A 259 0.33 13.54 1.14
CA GLU A 259 1.78 13.33 1.16
C GLU A 259 2.53 14.62 0.81
N ARG A 260 3.19 15.20 1.84
CA ARG A 260 3.80 16.54 1.82
C ARG A 260 4.91 16.69 0.78
N ASN A 261 5.58 15.60 0.42
CA ASN A 261 6.71 15.59 -0.50
C ASN A 261 6.34 15.11 -1.91
N TRP A 262 5.17 14.47 -2.06
CA TRP A 262 4.71 13.93 -3.34
C TRP A 262 3.25 14.23 -3.57
N SER A 263 3.00 15.30 -4.33
CA SER A 263 1.65 15.69 -4.67
C SER A 263 1.34 15.30 -6.11
N CYS A 264 0.15 14.73 -6.35
CA CYS A 264 -0.41 14.62 -7.70
C CYS A 264 -0.54 15.97 -8.42
N ARG A 265 -0.18 17.11 -7.78
CA ARG A 265 -0.25 18.48 -8.34
C ARG A 265 0.71 18.75 -9.50
N ASN A 266 1.80 17.98 -9.66
CA ASN A 266 2.83 18.34 -10.64
C ASN A 266 2.55 17.85 -12.08
N SER A 267 1.39 17.22 -12.34
CA SER A 267 1.03 16.88 -13.72
C SER A 267 0.34 18.06 -14.39
N LYS A 268 1.01 18.68 -15.38
CA LYS A 268 0.50 19.77 -16.23
C LYS A 268 -0.71 19.35 -17.10
N HIS A 269 -1.23 18.13 -16.93
CA HIS A 269 -2.22 17.49 -17.80
C HIS A 269 -3.45 16.94 -17.05
N VAL A 270 -3.64 17.23 -15.75
CA VAL A 270 -4.87 16.82 -15.08
C VAL A 270 -6.02 17.61 -15.69
N ARG A 271 -6.93 16.94 -16.42
CA ARG A 271 -8.21 17.52 -16.80
C ARG A 271 -8.90 17.97 -15.52
N THR A 272 -9.02 19.28 -15.36
CA THR A 272 -9.57 19.88 -14.15
C THR A 272 -11.10 19.90 -14.15
N LYS A 273 -11.75 19.45 -15.22
CA LYS A 273 -13.22 19.44 -15.35
C LYS A 273 -13.73 18.02 -15.30
N TRP A 274 -14.57 17.74 -14.31
CA TRP A 274 -15.35 16.51 -14.28
C TRP A 274 -16.52 16.62 -15.25
N GLU A 275 -16.73 15.58 -16.05
CA GLU A 275 -17.87 15.48 -16.95
C GLU A 275 -18.83 14.41 -16.44
N GLN A 276 -20.12 14.73 -16.45
CA GLN A 276 -21.15 13.79 -16.04
C GLN A 276 -21.19 12.59 -17.00
N PRO A 277 -21.28 11.35 -16.50
CA PRO A 277 -21.50 10.18 -17.33
C PRO A 277 -22.79 10.28 -18.18
N ASN A 278 -22.68 9.95 -19.48
CA ASN A 278 -23.84 9.84 -20.40
C ASN A 278 -24.94 8.87 -19.94
N SER A 279 -24.59 7.85 -19.17
CA SER A 279 -25.52 6.88 -18.61
C SER A 279 -25.23 6.70 -17.12
N VAL A 280 -26.27 6.43 -16.34
CA VAL A 280 -26.13 6.17 -14.91
C VAL A 280 -25.54 4.77 -14.73
N PRO A 281 -24.39 4.62 -14.03
CA PRO A 281 -23.84 3.32 -13.70
C PRO A 281 -24.81 2.46 -12.91
N GLU A 282 -24.87 1.17 -13.24
CA GLU A 282 -25.77 0.21 -12.58
C GLU A 282 -25.57 0.19 -11.06
N CYS A 283 -24.32 0.30 -10.59
CA CYS A 283 -24.04 0.28 -9.16
C CYS A 283 -24.73 1.40 -8.38
N LEU A 284 -24.90 2.59 -8.97
CA LEU A 284 -25.64 3.69 -8.32
C LEU A 284 -27.13 3.35 -8.19
N LEU A 285 -27.66 2.59 -9.15
CA LEU A 285 -29.06 2.22 -9.21
C LEU A 285 -29.42 1.06 -8.29
N VAL A 286 -28.51 0.11 -8.03
CA VAL A 286 -28.86 -1.18 -7.39
C VAL A 286 -28.04 -1.58 -6.17
N SER A 287 -26.80 -1.10 -6.00
CA SER A 287 -25.87 -1.71 -5.02
C SER A 287 -25.11 -0.73 -4.13
N LEU A 288 -24.92 0.53 -4.53
CA LEU A 288 -24.13 1.48 -3.77
C LEU A 288 -24.86 1.92 -2.50
N GLU A 289 -24.32 1.55 -1.34
CA GLU A 289 -24.93 1.80 -0.03
C GLU A 289 -24.25 2.95 0.72
N THR A 290 -22.92 3.08 0.58
CA THR A 290 -22.12 4.01 1.39
C THR A 290 -21.18 4.83 0.53
N VAL A 291 -21.17 6.14 0.78
CA VAL A 291 -20.25 7.09 0.15
C VAL A 291 -19.52 7.87 1.23
N LYS A 292 -18.19 7.93 1.15
CA LYS A 292 -17.37 8.72 2.07
C LYS A 292 -16.42 9.61 1.31
N TRP A 293 -16.46 10.91 1.56
CA TRP A 293 -15.50 11.87 1.02
C TRP A 293 -14.60 12.39 2.14
N ILE A 294 -13.29 12.22 1.98
CA ILE A 294 -12.27 12.68 2.94
C ILE A 294 -11.49 13.84 2.33
N LEU A 295 -11.26 14.89 3.12
CA LEU A 295 -10.56 16.11 2.68
C LEU A 295 -11.31 16.86 1.57
N TYR A 296 -12.63 16.92 1.64
CA TYR A 296 -13.49 17.66 0.72
C TYR A 296 -13.15 19.16 0.74
N LYS A 297 -12.86 19.76 -0.41
CA LYS A 297 -12.51 21.18 -0.57
C LYS A 297 -13.69 22.06 -0.97
N GLY A 298 -14.76 21.49 -1.51
CA GLY A 298 -15.93 22.24 -1.94
C GLY A 298 -15.78 22.94 -3.29
N THR A 299 -14.86 22.49 -4.14
CA THR A 299 -14.78 22.99 -5.52
C THR A 299 -16.03 22.64 -6.30
N GLN A 300 -16.29 23.35 -7.41
CA GLN A 300 -17.50 23.11 -8.21
C GLN A 300 -17.56 21.66 -8.71
N GLU A 301 -16.43 21.08 -9.10
CA GLU A 301 -16.34 19.71 -9.60
C GLU A 301 -16.64 18.70 -8.49
N GLU A 302 -16.13 18.91 -7.28
CA GLU A 302 -16.45 18.06 -6.13
C GLU A 302 -17.94 18.15 -5.79
N LYS A 303 -18.52 19.34 -5.87
CA LYS A 303 -19.98 19.54 -5.69
C LYS A 303 -20.77 18.80 -6.77
N ASP A 304 -20.36 18.88 -8.03
CA ASP A 304 -21.06 18.24 -9.14
C ASP A 304 -21.07 16.71 -9.01
N VAL A 305 -19.97 16.11 -8.55
CA VAL A 305 -19.91 14.68 -8.23
C VAL A 305 -20.87 14.33 -7.10
N VAL A 306 -20.87 15.09 -6.00
CA VAL A 306 -21.79 14.84 -4.88
C VAL A 306 -23.25 14.96 -5.32
N LYS A 307 -23.59 16.01 -6.08
CA LYS A 307 -24.93 16.22 -6.63
C LYS A 307 -25.35 15.06 -7.53
N TYR A 308 -24.45 14.59 -8.39
CA TYR A 308 -24.72 13.45 -9.26
C TYR A 308 -24.97 12.16 -8.48
N LEU A 309 -24.15 11.86 -7.47
CA LEU A 309 -24.32 10.69 -6.61
C LEU A 309 -25.64 10.74 -5.83
N LEU A 310 -26.00 11.90 -5.26
CA LEU A 310 -27.26 12.08 -4.55
C LEU A 310 -28.48 12.00 -5.46
N LYS A 311 -28.36 12.48 -6.71
CA LYS A 311 -29.47 12.46 -7.68
C LYS A 311 -29.77 11.05 -8.21
N ASN A 312 -28.74 10.22 -8.39
CA ASN A 312 -28.88 8.93 -9.07
C ASN A 312 -28.74 7.71 -8.13
N GLY A 313 -28.32 7.92 -6.88
CA GLY A 313 -28.07 6.87 -5.90
C GLY A 313 -29.31 6.44 -5.13
N ASN A 314 -30.04 5.46 -5.67
CA ASN A 314 -31.32 5.02 -5.08
C ASN A 314 -31.16 4.27 -3.75
N PHE A 315 -30.04 3.56 -3.57
CA PHE A 315 -29.79 2.71 -2.40
C PHE A 315 -28.74 3.26 -1.44
N ILE A 316 -28.28 4.50 -1.66
CA ILE A 316 -27.31 5.13 -0.76
C ILE A 316 -27.98 5.36 0.60
N LYS A 317 -27.51 4.65 1.61
CA LYS A 317 -27.96 4.74 3.01
C LYS A 317 -27.22 5.84 3.75
N THR A 318 -25.93 5.99 3.47
CA THR A 318 -25.07 6.94 4.19
C THR A 318 -24.12 7.64 3.25
N MET A 319 -24.08 8.96 3.32
CA MET A 319 -23.07 9.80 2.69
C MET A 319 -22.37 10.64 3.76
N SER A 320 -21.05 10.46 3.93
CA SER A 320 -20.24 11.22 4.89
C SER A 320 -19.22 12.09 4.18
N ILE A 321 -19.21 13.39 4.48
CA ILE A 321 -18.27 14.35 3.92
C ILE A 321 -17.42 14.92 5.07
N ARG A 322 -16.11 14.75 4.96
CA ARG A 322 -15.11 15.31 5.88
C ARG A 322 -14.42 16.48 5.21
N PHE A 323 -14.65 17.69 5.72
CA PHE A 323 -14.08 18.90 5.16
C PHE A 323 -12.57 18.95 5.34
N SER A 324 -11.89 19.46 4.30
CA SER A 324 -10.49 19.85 4.39
C SER A 324 -10.33 21.06 5.30
N SER A 325 -9.16 21.20 5.91
CA SER A 325 -8.83 22.34 6.76
C SER A 325 -8.87 23.68 6.01
N VAL A 326 -8.80 23.66 4.68
CA VAL A 326 -8.81 24.86 3.83
C VAL A 326 -10.21 25.45 3.61
N VAL A 327 -11.28 24.68 3.87
CA VAL A 327 -12.67 25.15 3.67
C VAL A 327 -13.03 26.13 4.77
N THR A 328 -13.57 27.29 4.39
CA THR A 328 -13.97 28.37 5.31
C THR A 328 -15.15 27.97 6.19
N LEU A 329 -15.39 28.71 7.28
CA LEU A 329 -16.56 28.46 8.14
C LEU A 329 -17.88 28.70 7.40
N GLU A 330 -17.95 29.74 6.56
CA GLU A 330 -19.13 30.06 5.76
C GLU A 330 -19.47 28.94 4.78
N GLU A 331 -18.48 28.44 4.04
CA GLU A 331 -18.67 27.30 3.13
C GLU A 331 -19.10 26.03 3.87
N ARG A 332 -18.59 25.79 5.09
CA ARG A 332 -19.00 24.64 5.93
C ARG A 332 -20.44 24.72 6.40
N ILE A 333 -21.07 25.89 6.36
CA ILE A 333 -22.49 26.06 6.66
C ILE A 333 -23.30 25.96 5.36
N HIS A 334 -22.85 26.64 4.31
CA HIS A 334 -23.61 26.72 3.06
C HIS A 334 -23.65 25.40 2.28
N ILE A 335 -22.53 24.67 2.21
CA ILE A 335 -22.43 23.42 1.44
C ILE A 335 -23.37 22.33 2.01
N PRO A 336 -23.42 22.06 3.34
CA PRO A 336 -24.40 21.13 3.88
C PRO A 336 -25.84 21.51 3.57
N MET A 337 -26.20 22.79 3.72
CA MET A 337 -27.55 23.27 3.40
C MET A 337 -27.93 23.03 1.93
N GLU A 338 -27.00 23.30 1.01
CA GLU A 338 -27.16 23.03 -0.43
C GLU A 338 -27.47 21.54 -0.69
N PHE A 339 -26.72 20.63 -0.07
CA PHE A 339 -26.88 19.18 -0.28
C PHE A 339 -28.08 18.58 0.44
N GLU A 340 -28.42 19.04 1.63
CA GLU A 340 -29.61 18.57 2.36
C GLU A 340 -30.90 18.93 1.62
N PHE A 341 -30.96 20.13 1.04
CA PHE A 341 -32.09 20.55 0.22
C PHE A 341 -32.28 19.62 -0.99
N MET A 342 -31.18 19.24 -1.66
CA MET A 342 -31.22 18.31 -2.80
C MET A 342 -31.52 16.86 -2.40
N GLY A 343 -30.91 16.37 -1.31
CA GLY A 343 -31.09 14.99 -0.84
C GLY A 343 -32.54 14.67 -0.50
N ARG A 344 -33.27 15.64 0.06
CA ARG A 344 -34.71 15.50 0.38
C ARG A 344 -35.61 15.40 -0.85
N ILE A 345 -35.16 15.82 -2.03
CA ILE A 345 -35.96 15.80 -3.26
C ILE A 345 -35.92 14.42 -3.94
N ASN A 346 -34.78 13.72 -3.91
CA ASN A 346 -34.58 12.49 -4.70
C ASN A 346 -34.18 11.24 -3.90
N SER A 347 -33.64 11.38 -2.69
CA SER A 347 -33.21 10.25 -1.84
C SER A 347 -33.62 10.48 -0.40
N SER A 348 -34.92 10.33 -0.11
CA SER A 348 -35.51 10.51 1.22
C SER A 348 -34.99 9.54 2.30
N ARG A 349 -34.05 8.65 1.95
CA ARG A 349 -33.47 7.60 2.81
C ARG A 349 -31.97 7.76 3.07
N CYS A 350 -31.27 8.66 2.36
CA CYS A 350 -29.82 8.84 2.54
C CYS A 350 -29.52 9.73 3.75
N GLN A 351 -28.76 9.22 4.71
CA GLN A 351 -28.25 9.99 5.84
C GLN A 351 -26.97 10.73 5.42
N LEU A 352 -27.09 12.05 5.31
CA LEU A 352 -25.98 12.97 5.07
C LEU A 352 -25.31 13.34 6.41
N SER A 353 -23.98 13.21 6.49
CA SER A 353 -23.21 13.60 7.67
C SER A 353 -21.97 14.41 7.28
N PHE A 354 -21.71 15.46 8.05
CA PHE A 354 -20.58 16.36 7.84
C PHE A 354 -19.70 16.38 9.09
N SER A 355 -18.38 16.31 8.91
CA SER A 355 -17.45 16.34 10.05
C SER A 355 -16.15 17.08 9.73
N LYS A 356 -15.48 17.52 10.79
CA LYS A 356 -14.13 18.09 10.72
C LYS A 356 -13.08 16.98 10.80
N LEU A 357 -11.91 17.29 10.24
CA LEU A 357 -10.71 16.46 10.31
C LEU A 357 -10.03 16.50 11.68
#